data_AF-A0A4R3M5R7-F1
#
_entry.id   AF-A0A4R3M5R7-F1
#
_cell.length_a   1.000
_cell.length_b   1.000
_cell.length_c   1.000
_cell.angle_alpha   90.00
_cell.angle_beta   90.00
_cell.angle_gamma   90.00
#
_symmetry.space_group_name_H-M   'P 1'
#
loop_
_entity.id
_entity.type
_entity.pdbx_description
1 polymer ?
#
loop_
_entity_poly.entity_id
_entity_poly.type
_entity_poly.pdbx_seq_one_letter_code
_entity_poly.pdbx_strand_id
1 'polypeptide(L)' 'MDSFVKALTARHRKIEQDIAEEERRPASDRMRVLALKKVKLRLREQIEVLHREGRRAVTIVRRRRDPHLALRPAR' A
#
# COMPACT_ATOMS: atom_id res chain seq x y z
N MET A 1 -1.60 1.03 10.37
CA MET A 1 -1.95 1.06 8.93
C MET A 1 -0.84 0.46 8.07
N ASP A 2 0.42 0.85 8.29
CA ASP A 2 1.54 0.47 7.42
C ASP A 2 1.87 -1.03 7.35
N SER A 3 1.67 -1.79 8.43
CA SER A 3 1.96 -3.24 8.44
C SER A 3 1.03 -4.03 7.51
N PHE A 4 -0.25 -3.66 7.46
CA PHE A 4 -1.26 -4.34 6.63
C PHE A 4 -1.06 -4.04 5.14
N VAL A 5 -0.79 -2.77 4.78
CA VAL A 5 -0.47 -2.40 3.39
C VAL A 5 0.81 -3.10 2.94
N LYS A 6 1.86 -3.15 3.78
CA LYS A 6 3.08 -3.91 3.48
C LYS A 6 2.81 -5.39 3.22
N ALA A 7 1.95 -6.03 4.01
CA ALA A 7 1.57 -7.43 3.81
C ALA A 7 0.81 -7.64 2.49
N LEU A 8 -0.12 -6.75 2.14
CA LEU A 8 -0.83 -6.78 0.86
C LEU A 8 0.13 -6.58 -0.32
N THR A 9 1.08 -5.65 -0.23
CA THR A 9 2.11 -5.43 -1.25
C THR A 9 3.01 -6.65 -1.42
N ALA A 10 3.43 -7.29 -0.32
CA ALA A 10 4.22 -8.51 -0.38
C ALA A 10 3.44 -9.65 -1.06
N ARG A 11 2.16 -9.81 -0.73
CA ARG A 11 1.29 -10.81 -1.37
C ARG A 11 1.06 -10.52 -2.85
N HIS A 12 0.88 -9.25 -3.22
CA HIS A 12 0.76 -8.84 -4.62
C HIS A 12 2.01 -9.22 -5.42
N ARG A 13 3.21 -8.90 -4.90
CA ARG A 13 4.49 -9.27 -5.54
C ARG A 13 4.66 -10.77 -5.71
N LYS A 14 4.28 -11.56 -4.71
CA LYS A 14 4.32 -13.03 -4.81
C LYS A 14 3.44 -13.54 -5.95
N ILE A 15 2.21 -13.02 -6.07
CA ILE A 15 1.31 -13.42 -7.16
C ILE A 15 1.86 -13.00 -8.54
N GLU A 16 2.55 -11.87 -8.64
CA GLU A 16 3.23 -11.48 -9.89
C GLU A 16 4.34 -12.47 -10.27
N GLN A 17 5.11 -12.96 -9.29
CA GLN A 17 6.10 -14.01 -9.52
C GLN A 17 5.43 -15.32 -9.93
N ASP A 18 4.38 -15.75 -9.23
CA ASP A 18 3.64 -16.97 -9.55
C ASP A 18 3.04 -16.92 -10.98
N ILE A 19 2.55 -15.76 -11.43
CA ILE A 19 2.07 -15.56 -12.81
C ILE A 19 3.22 -15.68 -13.80
N ALA A 20 4.34 -15.01 -13.56
CA ALA A 20 5.49 -15.04 -14.46
C ALA A 20 6.09 -16.44 -14.59
N GLU A 21 6.12 -17.19 -13.49
CA GLU A 21 6.55 -18.60 -13.48
C GLU A 21 5.60 -19.48 -14.27
N GLU A 22 4.28 -19.33 -14.09
CA GLU A 22 3.28 -20.11 -14.81
C GLU A 22 3.24 -19.78 -16.32
N GLU A 23 3.41 -18.51 -16.69
CA GLU A 23 3.49 -18.08 -18.10
C GLU A 23 4.78 -18.55 -18.79
N ARG A 24 5.87 -18.72 -18.03
CA ARG A 24 7.14 -19.27 -18.55
C ARG A 24 7.09 -20.77 -18.79
N ARG A 25 6.12 -21.49 -18.21
CA ARG A 25 6.00 -22.95 -18.40
C ARG A 25 5.63 -23.27 -19.85
N PRO A 26 6.27 -24.28 -20.47
CA PRO A 26 5.96 -24.70 -21.84
C PRO A 26 4.53 -25.27 -21.99
N ALA A 27 3.90 -25.70 -20.90
CA ALA A 27 2.48 -26.09 -20.83
C ALA A 27 1.74 -25.21 -19.81
N SER A 28 1.61 -23.92 -20.11
CA SER A 28 0.99 -22.96 -19.20
C SER A 28 -0.50 -23.25 -18.99
N ASP A 29 -0.91 -23.31 -17.73
CA ASP A 29 -2.33 -23.40 -17.38
C ASP A 29 -2.98 -22.01 -17.47
N ARG A 30 -3.64 -21.76 -18.61
CA ARG A 30 -4.33 -20.48 -18.86
C ARG A 30 -5.40 -20.17 -17.83
N MET A 31 -6.10 -21.18 -17.30
CA MET A 31 -7.14 -20.97 -16.28
C MET A 31 -6.53 -20.54 -14.96
N ARG A 32 -5.40 -21.16 -14.58
CA ARG A 32 -4.61 -20.77 -13.41
C ARG A 32 -4.06 -19.35 -13.55
N VAL A 33 -3.49 -18.99 -14.70
CA VAL A 33 -3.00 -17.62 -14.97
C VAL A 33 -4.12 -16.59 -14.84
N LEU A 34 -5.30 -16.87 -15.40
CA LEU A 34 -6.47 -16.00 -15.29
C LEU A 34 -6.94 -15.85 -13.84
N ALA A 35 -6.98 -16.94 -13.07
CA ALA A 35 -7.32 -16.90 -11.66
C ALA A 35 -6.32 -16.05 -10.86
N LEU A 36 -5.01 -16.24 -11.08
CA LEU A 36 -3.96 -15.45 -10.44
C LEU A 36 -4.05 -13.96 -10.79
N LYS A 37 -4.29 -13.62 -12.06
CA LYS A 37 -4.51 -12.22 -12.51
C LYS A 37 -5.72 -11.58 -11.83
N LYS A 38 -6.82 -12.33 -11.64
CA LYS A 38 -7.99 -11.85 -10.90
C LYS A 38 -7.67 -11.55 -9.43
N VAL A 39 -6.89 -12.41 -8.78
CA VAL A 39 -6.45 -12.17 -7.40
C VAL A 39 -5.50 -10.97 -7.32
N LYS A 40 -4.57 -10.84 -8.28
CA LYS A 40 -3.69 -9.66 -8.40
C LYS A 40 -4.49 -8.36 -8.49
N LEU A 41 -5.51 -8.32 -9.34
CA LEU A 41 -6.38 -7.15 -9.52
C LEU A 41 -7.05 -6.75 -8.19
N ARG A 42 -7.65 -7.71 -7.48
CA ARG A 42 -8.31 -7.46 -6.19
C ARG A 42 -7.35 -6.94 -5.12
N LEU A 43 -6.13 -7.47 -5.05
CA LEU A 43 -5.12 -6.98 -4.10
C LEU A 43 -4.70 -5.55 -4.42
N ARG A 44 -4.53 -5.22 -5.71
CA ARG A 44 -4.24 -3.85 -6.14
C ARG A 44 -5.35 -2.89 -5.73
N GLU A 45 -6.61 -3.24 -5.99
CA GLU A 45 -7.78 -2.43 -5.60
C GLU A 45 -7.82 -2.20 -4.07
N GLN A 46 -7.58 -3.25 -3.27
CA GLN A 46 -7.52 -3.13 -1.81
C GLN A 46 -6.40 -2.18 -1.35
N ILE A 47 -5.21 -2.28 -1.94
CA ILE A 47 -4.08 -1.38 -1.66
C ILE A 47 -4.46 0.06 -2.02
N GLU A 48 -5.08 0.30 -3.17
CA GLU A 48 -5.51 1.62 -3.62
C GLU A 48 -6.57 2.24 -2.69
N VAL A 49 -7.54 1.44 -2.23
CA VAL A 49 -8.56 1.85 -1.24
C VAL A 49 -7.88 2.26 0.07
N LEU A 50 -7.00 1.42 0.61
CA LEU A 50 -6.29 1.72 1.85
C LEU A 50 -5.38 2.94 1.74
N HIS A 51 -4.74 3.16 0.59
CA HIS A 51 -3.98 4.39 0.34
C HIS A 51 -4.89 5.62 0.25
N ARG A 52 -6.10 5.50 -0.30
CA ARG A 52 -7.07 6.59 -0.34
C ARG A 52 -7.60 6.91 1.05
N GLU A 53 -7.94 5.90 1.85
CA GLU A 53 -8.43 6.05 3.22
C GLU A 53 -7.32 6.55 4.17
N GLY A 54 -6.11 6.02 4.03
CA GLY A 54 -4.93 6.49 4.77
C GLY A 54 -4.61 7.95 4.48
N ARG A 55 -4.80 8.42 3.24
CA ARG A 55 -4.68 9.85 2.89
C ARG A 55 -5.79 10.71 3.49
N ARG A 56 -7.01 10.18 3.61
CA ARG A 56 -8.16 10.89 4.20
C ARG A 56 -8.02 11.07 5.72
N ALA A 57 -7.22 10.23 6.38
CA ALA A 57 -6.95 10.28 7.82
C ALA A 57 -5.82 11.26 8.22
N VAL A 58 -5.13 11.91 7.28
CA VAL A 58 -4.01 12.81 7.59
C VAL A 58 -4.41 14.28 7.46
N THR A 59 -5.16 14.76 8.45
CA THR A 59 -5.08 16.15 8.92
C THR A 59 -4.71 16.12 10.40
N ILE A 60 -3.53 15.58 10.72
CA ILE A 60 -2.95 15.74 12.05
C ILE A 60 -2.02 16.95 11.96
N VAL A 61 -2.55 18.11 12.31
CA VAL A 61 -1.73 19.29 12.61
C VAL A 61 -0.87 18.91 13.81
N ARG A 62 0.38 18.51 13.56
CA ARG A 62 1.40 18.53 14.60
C ARG A 62 1.68 20.01 14.89
N ARG A 63 0.88 20.62 15.78
CA ARG A 63 1.31 21.83 16.49
C ARG A 63 2.58 21.43 17.24
N ARG A 64 3.74 21.65 16.63
CA ARG A 64 4.98 21.76 17.39
C ARG A 64 4.70 22.89 18.38
N ARG A 65 4.63 22.57 19.67
CA ARG A 65 4.71 23.57 20.72
C ARG A 65 6.09 24.17 20.55
N ASP A 66 6.15 25.37 20.00
CA ASP A 66 7.39 26.12 19.89
C ASP A 66 7.79 26.55 21.31
N PRO A 67 8.87 26.02 21.89
CA PRO A 67 9.28 26.37 23.24
C PRO A 67 10.01 27.73 23.30
N HIS A 68 10.20 28.42 22.16
CA HIS A 68 10.98 29.65 22.08
C HIS A 68 10.16 30.92 21.87
N LEU A 69 8.85 30.92 22.13
CA LEU A 69 8.09 32.17 22.27
C LEU A 69 8.42 32.83 23.63
N ALA A 70 9.69 33.21 23.80
CA ALA A 70 10.14 34.02 24.91
C ALA A 70 9.46 35.39 24.79
N LEU A 71 8.60 35.69 25.76
CA LEU A 71 8.00 37.00 25.97
C LEU A 71 9.13 38.02 26.06
N ARG A 72 9.29 38.85 25.03
CA ARG A 72 10.13 40.04 25.11
C ARG A 72 9.48 40.98 26.13
N PRO A 73 10.18 41.39 27.20
CA PRO A 73 9.64 42.41 28.07
C PRO A 73 9.60 43.74 27.31
N ALA A 74 8.44 44.40 27.36
CA ALA A 74 8.26 45.74 26.87
C ALA A 74 9.19 46.69 27.64
N ARG A 75 9.98 47.47 26.93
CA ARG A 75 10.69 48.62 27.46
C ARG A 75 10.68 49.74 26.45
#